data_AF-A0A3C1L1V9-F1
#
_entry.id   AF-A0A3C1L1V9-F1
#
_cell.length_a   1.000
_cell.length_b   1.000
_cell.length_c   1.000
_cell.angle_alpha   90.00
_cell.angle_beta   90.00
_cell.angle_gamma   90.00
#
_symmetry.space_group_name_H-M   'P 1'
#
loop_
_entity.id
_entity.type
_entity.pdbx_description
1 polymer ?
#
loop_
_entity_poly.entity_id
_entity_poly.type
_entity_poly.pdbx_seq_one_letter_code
_entity_poly.pdbx_strand_id
1 'polypeptide(L)' 'MEYKDLLGGKGANLAEMTSVLKLPVPPGFTISTEACNAYMKGGWPHGLDAEIATQVFKLEK' A
#
# COMPACT_ATOMS: atom_id res chain seq x y z
N MET A 1 -14.32 -3.88 -6.18
CA MET A 1 -13.26 -4.38 -7.10
C MET A 1 -12.29 -3.29 -7.56
N GLU A 2 -12.41 -2.05 -7.09
CA GLU A 2 -11.72 -0.86 -7.63
C GLU A 2 -10.21 -0.79 -7.32
N TYR A 3 -9.72 -1.49 -6.30
CA TYR A 3 -8.32 -1.41 -5.86
C TYR A 3 -7.46 -2.63 -6.21
N LYS A 4 -8.03 -3.67 -6.84
CA LYS A 4 -7.29 -4.93 -7.10
C LYS A 4 -6.09 -4.71 -8.02
N ASP A 5 -6.24 -3.86 -9.02
CA ASP A 5 -5.19 -3.61 -10.00
C ASP A 5 -4.06 -2.76 -9.41
N LEU A 6 -4.39 -1.86 -8.48
CA LEU A 6 -3.42 -0.95 -7.84
C LEU A 6 -2.74 -1.54 -6.60
N LEU A 7 -3.47 -2.29 -5.77
CA LEU A 7 -2.97 -2.81 -4.48
C LEU A 7 -2.67 -4.32 -4.51
N GLY A 8 -3.03 -5.00 -5.60
CA GLY A 8 -3.07 -6.46 -5.66
C GLY A 8 -4.20 -7.06 -4.82
N GLY A 9 -4.44 -8.37 -4.99
CA GLY A 9 -5.55 -9.07 -4.34
C GLY A 9 -5.50 -9.06 -2.81
N LYS A 10 -4.31 -9.16 -2.21
CA LYS A 10 -4.15 -9.12 -0.75
C LYS A 10 -4.36 -7.72 -0.18
N GLY A 11 -3.72 -6.70 -0.78
CA GLY A 11 -3.85 -5.31 -0.33
C GLY A 11 -5.28 -4.81 -0.45
N ALA A 12 -5.96 -5.13 -1.56
CA ALA A 12 -7.37 -4.80 -1.76
C ALA A 12 -8.29 -5.46 -0.71
N ASN A 13 -8.06 -6.74 -0.38
CA ASN A 13 -8.85 -7.42 0.64
C ASN A 13 -8.59 -6.82 2.05
N LEU A 14 -7.34 -6.52 2.41
CA LEU A 14 -7.02 -5.88 3.70
C LEU A 14 -7.67 -4.49 3.82
N ALA A 15 -7.65 -3.71 2.73
CA ALA A 15 -8.32 -2.41 2.66
C ALA A 15 -9.84 -2.55 2.82
N GLU A 16 -10.46 -3.53 2.19
CA GLU A 16 -11.90 -3.82 2.32
C GLU A 16 -12.26 -4.27 3.74
N MET A 17 -11.48 -5.18 4.33
CA MET A 17 -11.67 -5.65 5.70
C MET A 17 -11.63 -4.49 6.72
N THR A 18 -10.71 -3.55 6.54
CA THR A 18 -10.53 -2.42 7.46
C THR A 18 -11.55 -1.30 7.20
N SER A 19 -11.81 -0.96 5.94
CA SER A 19 -12.57 0.23 5.56
C SER A 19 -14.06 -0.01 5.49
N VAL A 20 -14.48 -1.13 4.89
CA VAL A 20 -15.88 -1.49 4.64
C VAL A 20 -16.42 -2.36 5.76
N LEU A 21 -15.70 -3.45 6.08
CA LEU A 21 -16.15 -4.43 7.06
C LEU A 21 -15.84 -4.05 8.51
N LYS A 22 -14.99 -3.02 8.72
CA LYS A 22 -14.58 -2.53 10.05
C LYS A 22 -14.05 -3.62 10.98
N LEU A 23 -13.38 -4.63 10.41
CA LEU A 23 -12.76 -5.70 11.17
C LEU A 23 -11.50 -5.20 11.89
N PRO A 24 -11.15 -5.77 13.06
CA PRO A 24 -9.95 -5.42 13.81
C PRO A 24 -8.71 -6.00 13.13
N VAL A 25 -8.30 -5.41 12.01
CA VAL A 25 -7.07 -5.74 11.29
C VAL A 25 -5.93 -4.87 11.83
N PRO A 26 -4.73 -5.43 12.10
CA PRO A 26 -3.58 -4.64 12.45
C PRO A 26 -3.29 -3.54 11.41
N PRO A 27 -2.96 -2.31 11.83
CA PRO A 27 -2.74 -1.21 10.91
C PRO A 27 -1.52 -1.46 10.02
N GLY A 28 -1.59 -0.99 8.79
CA GLY A 28 -0.54 -1.16 7.79
C GLY A 28 -0.82 -0.32 6.55
N PHE A 29 0.10 -0.39 5.59
CA PHE A 29 -0.07 0.20 4.26
C PHE A 29 0.41 -0.77 3.18
N THR A 30 -0.01 -0.54 1.94
CA THR A 30 0.37 -1.35 0.77
C THR A 30 1.12 -0.47 -0.22
N ILE A 31 2.28 -0.92 -0.68
CA ILE A 31 2.99 -0.30 -1.80
C ILE A 31 2.31 -0.75 -3.09
N SER A 32 1.97 0.20 -3.97
CA SER A 32 1.19 -0.07 -5.17
C SER A 32 1.92 -0.94 -6.19
N THR A 33 1.16 -1.59 -7.05
CA THR A 33 1.67 -2.30 -8.23
C THR A 33 2.34 -1.34 -9.22
N GLU A 34 1.93 -0.08 -9.26
CA GLU A 34 2.56 0.97 -10.06
C GLU A 34 3.99 1.27 -9.61
N ALA A 35 4.24 1.33 -8.29
CA ALA A 35 5.60 1.50 -7.76
C ALA A 35 6.49 0.31 -8.15
N CYS A 36 5.94 -0.91 -8.16
CA CYS A 36 6.63 -2.09 -8.68
C CYS A 36 6.94 -1.97 -10.18
N ASN A 37 5.98 -1.50 -10.99
CA ASN A 37 6.18 -1.29 -12.42
C ASN A 37 7.23 -0.21 -12.70
N ALA A 38 7.24 0.89 -11.93
CA ALA A 38 8.27 1.92 -12.02
C ALA A 38 9.65 1.33 -11.67
N TYR A 39 9.73 0.53 -10.60
CA TYR A 39 10.94 -0.20 -10.23
C TYR A 39 11.47 -1.09 -11.36
N MET A 40 10.60 -1.89 -11.98
CA MET A 40 11.00 -2.78 -13.07
C MET A 40 11.46 -2.03 -14.33
N LYS A 41 10.97 -0.81 -14.58
CA LYS A 41 11.32 -0.02 -15.77
C LYS A 41 12.59 0.81 -15.60
N GLY A 42 12.88 1.30 -14.39
CA GLY A 42 13.91 2.31 -14.18
C GLY A 42 14.65 2.23 -12.86
N GLY A 43 14.45 1.16 -12.08
CA GLY A 43 14.99 1.06 -10.72
C GLY A 43 14.16 1.85 -9.70
N TRP A 44 14.71 2.01 -8.50
CA TRP A 44 13.98 2.57 -7.35
C TRP A 44 13.27 3.90 -7.66
N PRO A 45 11.93 3.99 -7.50
CA PRO A 45 11.20 5.21 -7.85
C PRO A 45 11.62 6.39 -6.97
N HIS A 46 11.83 7.55 -7.60
CA HIS A 46 12.17 8.77 -6.89
C HIS A 46 11.04 9.18 -5.94
N GLY A 47 11.37 9.41 -4.67
CA GLY A 47 10.42 9.82 -3.63
C GLY A 47 9.76 8.67 -2.86
N LEU A 48 9.92 7.42 -3.30
CA LEU A 48 9.30 6.26 -2.64
C LEU A 48 9.75 6.10 -1.19
N ASP A 49 11.04 6.36 -0.88
CA ASP A 49 11.55 6.30 0.50
C ASP A 49 10.88 7.33 1.41
N ALA A 50 10.62 8.53 0.91
CA ALA A 50 9.96 9.59 1.67
C ALA A 50 8.48 9.23 1.95
N GLU A 51 7.81 8.62 0.97
CA GLU A 51 6.45 8.10 1.14
C GLU A 51 6.41 6.97 2.16
N ILE A 52 7.30 5.97 2.05
CA ILE A 52 7.40 4.86 3.00
C ILE A 52 7.66 5.39 4.41
N ALA A 53 8.64 6.27 4.59
CA ALA A 53 8.96 6.85 5.90
C ALA A 53 7.75 7.60 6.49
N THR A 54 7.01 8.33 5.66
CA THR A 54 5.79 9.03 6.08
C THR A 54 4.71 8.06 6.58
N GLN A 55 4.51 6.92 5.92
CA GLN A 55 3.51 5.95 6.36
C GLN A 55 3.98 5.13 7.56
N VAL A 56 5.26 4.76 7.64
CA VAL A 56 5.85 4.11 8.82
C VAL A 56 5.65 4.99 10.05
N PHE A 57 5.97 6.28 9.95
CA PHE A 57 5.76 7.23 11.05
C PHE A 57 4.30 7.31 11.52
N LYS A 58 3.32 7.12 10.63
CA LYS A 58 1.90 7.05 11.01
C LYS A 58 1.50 5.74 11.70
N LEU A 59 2.22 4.64 11.44
CA LEU A 59 1.98 3.36 12.09
C LEU A 59 2.60 3.28 13.49
N GLU A 60 3.70 4.01 13.70
CA GLU A 60 4.44 4.04 14.97
C GLU A 60 3.82 4.97 16.02
N LYS A 61 2.86 5.81 15.62
CA LYS A 61 2.12 6.72 16.49
C LYS A 61 0.75 6.17 16.86
#